data_AF-A0A174NG55-F1
#
_entry.id   AF-A0A174NG55-F1
#
_cell.length_a   1.000
_cell.length_b   1.000
_cell.length_c   1.000
_cell.angle_alpha   90.00
_cell.angle_beta   90.00
_cell.angle_gamma   90.00
#
_symmetry.space_group_name_H-M   'P 1'
#
loop_
_entity.id
_entity.type
_entity.pdbx_description
1 polymer ?
#
loop_
_entity_poly.entity_id
_entity_poly.type
_entity_poly.pdbx_seq_one_letter_code
_entity_poly.pdbx_strand_id
1 'polypeptide(L)'
;MALSARISRCHEHCCRFLGAAGSLTGDTYRIALDATTSSKVAKAARRLALGAFKGGPEGRGRESVRFLSCVTNKGVLMFEDTARALCDRLYLIDDVYGAASRLMLSALRSHALEMGWDVITCYCPLFPFEKIDHLFIPALKIGFMTSNDFHKPQIEPYKIIRSRRFTDAEQLRAHRKRIAFNRKAAAQMIEQASKLLAEAKRLHDQLEEYYRSAMDFEKADSVCRTLLQKYEHILSRYGL
;
A
#
# COMPACT_ATOMS: atom_id res chain seq x y z
N MET A 1 6.27 -25.59 22.31
CA MET A 1 6.66 -24.19 22.64
C MET A 1 7.79 -23.64 21.76
N ALA A 2 8.79 -24.44 21.36
CA ALA A 2 9.94 -23.94 20.59
C ALA A 2 9.60 -23.34 19.19
N LEU A 3 8.66 -23.93 18.44
CA LEU A 3 8.30 -23.43 17.10
C LEU A 3 7.61 -22.06 17.13
N SER A 4 6.63 -21.87 18.02
CA SER A 4 5.94 -20.59 18.20
C SER A 4 6.94 -19.46 18.53
N ALA A 5 7.86 -19.69 19.47
CA ALA A 5 8.90 -18.72 19.79
C ALA A 5 9.88 -18.43 18.63
N ARG A 6 10.08 -19.36 17.70
CA ARG A 6 10.88 -19.13 16.48
C ARG A 6 10.11 -18.32 15.44
N ILE A 7 8.82 -18.60 15.26
CA ILE A 7 7.93 -17.82 14.39
C ILE A 7 7.90 -16.36 14.85
N SER A 8 7.68 -16.11 16.16
CA SER A 8 7.70 -14.76 16.72
C SER A 8 9.03 -14.03 16.46
N ARG A 9 10.17 -14.71 16.62
CA ARG A 9 11.50 -14.15 16.31
C ARG A 9 11.67 -13.79 14.83
N CYS A 10 11.14 -14.61 13.91
CA CYS A 10 11.17 -14.29 12.47
C CYS A 10 10.39 -13.00 12.19
N HIS A 11 9.19 -12.83 12.78
CA HIS A 11 8.41 -11.61 12.64
C HIS A 11 9.10 -10.38 13.26
N GLU A 12 9.70 -10.53 14.44
CA GLU A 12 10.46 -9.46 15.08
C GLU A 12 11.61 -8.97 14.18
N HIS A 13 12.42 -9.90 13.67
CA HIS A 13 13.50 -9.57 12.74
C HIS A 13 12.97 -8.96 11.44
N CYS A 14 11.87 -9.48 10.90
CA CYS A 14 11.24 -8.93 9.70
C CYS A 14 10.89 -7.44 9.91
N CYS A 15 10.26 -7.10 11.03
CA CYS A 15 9.93 -5.72 11.38
C CYS A 15 11.18 -4.84 11.48
N ARG A 16 12.30 -5.34 12.02
CA ARG A 16 13.58 -4.60 12.07
C ARG A 16 14.12 -4.30 10.67
N PHE A 17 14.11 -5.28 9.77
CA PHE A 17 14.53 -5.10 8.38
C PHE A 17 13.61 -4.12 7.62
N LEU A 18 12.30 -4.21 7.80
CA LEU A 18 11.35 -3.26 7.22
C LEU A 18 11.58 -1.84 7.76
N GLY A 19 11.82 -1.69 9.07
CA GLY A 19 12.18 -0.40 9.67
C GLY A 19 13.45 0.21 9.06
N ALA A 20 14.50 -0.60 8.89
CA ALA A 20 15.75 -0.16 8.24
C ALA A 20 15.53 0.25 6.77
N ALA A 21 14.72 -0.50 6.01
CA ALA A 21 14.32 -0.12 4.66
C ALA A 21 13.56 1.22 4.66
N GLY A 22 12.66 1.42 5.62
CA GLY A 22 11.95 2.68 5.85
C GLY A 22 12.91 3.84 6.09
N SER A 23 13.92 3.69 6.95
CA SER A 23 14.90 4.76 7.20
C SER A 23 15.68 5.16 5.93
N LEU A 24 16.16 4.19 5.15
CA LEU A 24 16.94 4.43 3.93
C LEU A 24 16.10 5.06 2.81
N THR A 25 14.87 4.59 2.64
CA THR A 25 13.93 5.16 1.66
C THR A 25 13.44 6.54 2.10
N GLY A 26 13.28 6.77 3.41
CA GLY A 26 12.97 8.08 3.98
C GLY A 26 14.06 9.12 3.71
N ASP A 27 15.33 8.77 3.86
CA ASP A 27 16.46 9.65 3.52
C ASP A 27 16.47 9.99 2.01
N THR A 28 16.26 8.98 1.15
CA THR A 28 16.15 9.18 -0.30
C THR A 28 14.98 10.11 -0.66
N TYR A 29 13.83 9.94 0.00
CA TYR A 29 12.66 10.80 -0.16
C TYR A 29 12.97 12.26 0.20
N ARG A 30 13.69 12.51 1.31
CA ARG A 30 14.04 13.88 1.72
C ARG A 30 14.92 14.58 0.70
N ILE A 31 15.97 13.91 0.23
CA ILE A 31 16.84 14.42 -0.84
C ILE A 31 16.02 14.74 -2.10
N ALA A 32 15.11 13.83 -2.49
CA ALA A 32 14.28 14.05 -3.67
C ALA A 32 13.21 15.14 -3.48
N LEU A 33 12.71 15.32 -2.27
CA LEU A 33 11.76 16.37 -1.92
C LEU A 33 12.41 17.75 -2.03
N ASP A 34 13.64 17.91 -1.54
CA ASP A 34 14.39 19.17 -1.63
C ASP A 34 14.63 19.58 -3.10
N ALA A 35 14.86 18.59 -3.97
CA ALA A 35 14.97 18.80 -5.41
C ALA A 35 13.61 18.96 -6.13
N THR A 36 12.48 18.78 -5.46
CA THR A 36 11.13 18.80 -6.08
C THR A 36 10.41 20.12 -5.82
N THR A 37 9.95 20.78 -6.89
CA THR A 37 9.17 22.01 -6.78
C THR A 37 7.72 21.73 -6.39
N SER A 38 7.42 21.74 -5.08
CA SER A 38 6.08 21.45 -4.53
C SER A 38 4.94 22.28 -5.15
N SER A 39 5.17 23.54 -5.47
CA SER A 39 4.17 24.41 -6.10
C SER A 39 3.78 23.94 -7.51
N LYS A 40 4.73 23.42 -8.29
CA LYS A 40 4.46 22.83 -9.62
C LYS A 40 3.65 21.55 -9.49
N VAL A 41 3.96 20.71 -8.49
CA VAL A 41 3.20 19.48 -8.20
C VAL A 41 1.77 19.82 -7.82
N ALA A 42 1.56 20.75 -6.88
CA ALA A 42 0.24 21.18 -6.43
C ALA A 42 -0.59 21.78 -7.58
N LYS A 43 0.01 22.62 -8.43
CA LYS A 43 -0.67 23.17 -9.63
C LYS A 43 -1.07 22.08 -10.62
N ALA A 44 -0.21 21.07 -10.81
CA ALA A 44 -0.51 19.94 -11.68
C ALA A 44 -1.64 19.06 -11.11
N ALA A 45 -1.62 18.77 -9.80
CA ALA A 45 -2.66 18.02 -9.10
C ALA A 45 -4.02 18.73 -9.20
N ARG A 46 -4.06 20.04 -8.91
CA ARG A 46 -5.29 20.86 -9.04
C ARG A 46 -5.86 20.81 -10.46
N ARG A 47 -5.02 20.98 -11.48
CA ARG A 47 -5.46 20.91 -12.88
C ARG A 47 -6.02 19.53 -13.25
N LEU A 48 -5.41 18.45 -12.75
CA LEU A 48 -5.91 17.10 -12.93
C LEU A 48 -7.26 16.91 -12.24
N ALA A 49 -7.38 17.33 -10.98
CA ALA A 49 -8.63 17.26 -10.23
C ALA A 49 -9.78 18.00 -10.94
N LEU A 50 -9.57 19.26 -11.32
CA LEU A 50 -10.59 20.06 -12.04
C LEU A 50 -11.03 19.43 -13.37
N GLY A 51 -10.10 18.76 -14.07
CA GLY A 51 -10.43 18.08 -15.33
C GLY A 51 -11.13 16.74 -15.12
N ALA A 52 -10.83 16.02 -14.04
CA ALA A 52 -11.19 14.64 -13.84
C ALA A 52 -12.36 14.42 -12.86
N PHE A 53 -12.57 15.31 -11.89
CA PHE A 53 -13.54 15.15 -10.78
C PHE A 53 -14.76 16.06 -10.95
N LYS A 54 -15.51 15.88 -12.04
CA LYS A 54 -16.67 16.74 -12.35
C LYS A 54 -17.95 16.23 -11.67
N GLY A 55 -18.79 17.15 -11.18
CA GLY A 55 -20.15 16.84 -10.73
C GLY A 55 -20.23 16.11 -9.39
N GLY A 56 -19.41 16.52 -8.44
CA GLY A 56 -19.38 15.96 -7.09
C GLY A 56 -20.71 16.01 -6.35
N PRO A 57 -21.06 14.99 -5.53
CA PRO A 57 -22.19 15.05 -4.61
C PRO A 57 -22.08 16.23 -3.64
N GLU A 58 -23.21 16.64 -3.06
CA GLU A 58 -23.21 17.63 -1.98
C GLU A 58 -22.56 17.07 -0.71
N GLY A 59 -21.81 17.93 -0.03
CA GLY A 59 -21.09 17.58 1.20
C GLY A 59 -19.67 17.08 0.97
N ARG A 60 -19.05 16.59 2.05
CA ARG A 60 -17.68 16.05 2.01
C ARG A 60 -17.73 14.55 1.74
N GLY A 61 -16.88 14.08 0.84
CA GLY A 61 -16.74 12.65 0.56
C GLY A 61 -16.21 11.86 1.76
N ARG A 62 -16.45 10.56 1.76
CA ARG A 62 -15.94 9.61 2.76
C ARG A 62 -14.64 8.99 2.31
N GLU A 63 -13.81 8.63 3.27
CA GLU A 63 -12.54 7.97 3.01
C GLU A 63 -12.53 6.54 3.57
N SER A 64 -12.11 5.60 2.73
CA SER A 64 -11.73 4.26 3.15
C SER A 64 -10.23 4.06 2.99
N VAL A 65 -9.55 3.66 4.06
CA VAL A 65 -8.10 3.39 4.07
C VAL A 65 -7.84 1.91 3.79
N ARG A 66 -6.93 1.61 2.87
CA ARG A 66 -6.54 0.24 2.49
C ARG A 66 -5.03 0.12 2.25
N PHE A 67 -4.56 -1.11 2.06
CA PHE A 67 -3.28 -1.39 1.42
C PHE A 67 -3.57 -2.09 0.08
N LEU A 68 -2.88 -1.68 -0.99
CA LEU A 68 -2.95 -2.36 -2.29
C LEU A 68 -1.68 -3.19 -2.57
N SER A 69 -0.64 -2.94 -1.79
CA SER A 69 0.65 -3.59 -1.92
C SER A 69 1.16 -4.01 -0.54
N CYS A 70 2.05 -5.00 -0.49
CA CYS A 70 2.57 -5.55 0.76
C CYS A 70 3.91 -6.25 0.54
N VAL A 71 4.77 -6.27 1.57
CA VAL A 71 5.93 -7.18 1.63
C VAL A 71 5.46 -8.49 2.23
N THR A 72 5.64 -9.59 1.49
CA THR A 72 5.12 -10.91 1.87
C THR A 72 6.23 -11.95 1.87
N ASN A 73 5.90 -13.18 2.29
CA ASN A 73 6.78 -14.34 2.16
C ASN A 73 7.13 -14.71 0.69
N LYS A 74 6.48 -14.09 -0.30
CA LYS A 74 6.74 -14.26 -1.73
C LYS A 74 7.41 -13.03 -2.35
N GLY A 75 7.89 -12.09 -1.53
CA GLY A 75 8.38 -10.79 -1.97
C GLY A 75 7.30 -9.71 -1.95
N VAL A 76 7.56 -8.61 -2.66
CA VAL A 76 6.61 -7.50 -2.77
C VAL A 76 5.49 -7.87 -3.71
N LEU A 77 4.25 -7.79 -3.23
CA LEU A 77 3.04 -8.04 -4.00
C LEU A 77 2.23 -6.75 -4.15
N MET A 78 1.50 -6.65 -5.26
CA MET A 78 0.50 -5.61 -5.52
C MET A 78 -0.75 -6.25 -6.11
N PHE A 79 -1.93 -5.85 -5.63
CA PHE A 79 -3.21 -6.31 -6.15
C PHE A 79 -3.72 -5.40 -7.27
N GLU A 80 -3.13 -5.57 -8.44
CA GLU A 80 -3.45 -4.78 -9.64
C GLU A 80 -4.84 -5.08 -10.19
N ASP A 81 -5.34 -6.31 -10.03
CA ASP A 81 -6.68 -6.69 -10.47
C ASP A 81 -7.76 -5.91 -9.73
N THR A 82 -7.52 -5.56 -8.46
CA THR A 82 -8.39 -4.66 -7.70
C THR A 82 -8.46 -3.28 -8.36
N ALA A 83 -7.32 -2.75 -8.83
CA ALA A 83 -7.31 -1.46 -9.52
C ALA A 83 -8.10 -1.52 -10.84
N ARG A 84 -7.94 -2.60 -11.62
CA ARG A 84 -8.67 -2.83 -12.88
C ARG A 84 -10.18 -3.00 -12.65
N ALA A 85 -10.57 -3.71 -11.59
CA ALA A 85 -11.98 -3.91 -11.26
C ALA A 85 -12.66 -2.61 -10.80
N LEU A 86 -11.92 -1.72 -10.14
CA LEU A 86 -12.45 -0.46 -9.63
C LEU A 86 -12.50 0.66 -10.68
N CYS A 87 -11.62 0.66 -11.68
CA CYS A 87 -11.36 1.84 -12.50
C CYS A 87 -11.04 1.53 -13.97
N ASP A 88 -11.67 2.29 -14.86
CA ASP A 88 -11.40 2.26 -16.30
C ASP A 88 -10.25 3.20 -16.68
N ARG A 89 -10.07 4.28 -15.90
CA ARG A 89 -9.03 5.30 -16.15
C ARG A 89 -7.99 5.28 -15.03
N LEU A 90 -6.91 4.55 -15.27
CA LEU A 90 -5.78 4.44 -14.36
C LEU A 90 -4.64 5.38 -14.78
N TYR A 91 -4.34 6.36 -13.94
CA TYR A 91 -3.21 7.27 -14.08
C TYR A 91 -2.01 6.68 -13.35
N LEU A 92 -0.88 6.56 -14.06
CA LEU A 92 0.38 6.16 -13.44
C LEU A 92 1.23 7.38 -13.13
N ILE A 93 1.66 7.51 -11.88
CA ILE A 93 2.63 8.50 -11.44
C ILE A 93 3.99 7.80 -11.38
N ASP A 94 4.79 7.99 -12.42
CA ASP A 94 6.15 7.48 -12.51
C ASP A 94 7.06 8.34 -11.63
N ASP A 95 7.38 7.84 -10.44
CA ASP A 95 8.17 8.53 -9.43
C ASP A 95 9.03 7.56 -8.62
N VAL A 96 10.26 7.36 -9.09
CA VAL A 96 11.24 6.43 -8.48
C VAL A 96 11.52 6.75 -7.01
N TYR A 97 11.48 8.03 -6.60
CA TYR A 97 11.85 8.46 -5.25
C TYR A 97 10.65 8.79 -4.35
N GLY A 98 9.45 8.82 -4.91
CA GLY A 98 8.20 9.04 -4.18
C GLY A 98 7.99 10.45 -3.62
N ALA A 99 8.74 11.45 -4.11
CA ALA A 99 8.61 12.83 -3.65
C ALA A 99 7.41 13.55 -4.27
N ALA A 100 7.30 13.53 -5.59
CA ALA A 100 6.20 14.17 -6.31
C ALA A 100 4.90 13.39 -6.17
N SER A 101 4.95 12.06 -6.18
CA SER A 101 3.74 11.22 -6.05
C SER A 101 3.07 11.41 -4.70
N ARG A 102 3.83 11.46 -3.59
CA ARG A 102 3.29 11.69 -2.24
C ARG A 102 2.58 13.04 -2.12
N LEU A 103 3.15 14.11 -2.69
CA LEU A 103 2.53 15.43 -2.72
C LEU A 103 1.29 15.45 -3.63
N MET A 104 1.39 14.86 -4.82
CA MET A 104 0.30 14.82 -5.79
C MET A 104 -0.91 14.04 -5.29
N LEU A 105 -0.70 12.85 -4.74
CA LEU A 105 -1.77 11.98 -4.23
C LEU A 105 -2.45 12.61 -3.01
N SER A 106 -1.69 13.23 -2.11
CA SER A 106 -2.26 13.99 -0.98
C SER A 106 -3.17 15.12 -1.47
N ALA A 107 -2.73 15.89 -2.47
CA ALA A 107 -3.53 16.98 -3.04
C ALA A 107 -4.77 16.46 -3.79
N LEU A 108 -4.64 15.40 -4.59
CA LEU A 108 -5.77 14.78 -5.30
C LEU A 108 -6.80 14.20 -4.33
N ARG A 109 -6.35 13.55 -3.26
CA ARG A 109 -7.21 13.04 -2.18
C ARG A 109 -8.02 14.17 -1.55
N SER A 110 -7.36 15.26 -1.14
CA SER A 110 -8.06 16.39 -0.54
C SER A 110 -9.08 16.99 -1.49
N HIS A 111 -8.71 17.21 -2.77
CA HIS A 111 -9.65 17.74 -3.77
C HIS A 111 -10.84 16.83 -4.02
N ALA A 112 -10.64 15.51 -4.11
CA ALA A 112 -11.75 14.57 -4.30
C ALA A 112 -12.73 14.61 -3.12
N LEU A 113 -12.23 14.57 -1.89
CA LEU A 113 -13.04 14.64 -0.68
C LEU A 113 -13.79 15.98 -0.54
N GLU A 114 -13.12 17.10 -0.84
CA GLU A 114 -13.72 18.44 -0.84
C GLU A 114 -14.82 18.59 -1.90
N MET A 115 -14.68 17.89 -3.02
CA MET A 115 -15.68 17.80 -4.08
C MET A 115 -16.74 16.70 -3.82
N GLY A 116 -16.87 16.19 -2.59
CA GLY A 116 -17.92 15.23 -2.25
C GLY A 116 -17.71 13.79 -2.71
N TRP A 117 -16.55 13.46 -3.30
CA TRP A 117 -16.29 12.10 -3.79
C TRP A 117 -15.77 11.16 -2.69
N ASP A 118 -16.41 10.00 -2.58
CA ASP A 118 -15.89 8.89 -1.77
C ASP A 118 -14.58 8.36 -2.39
N VAL A 119 -13.54 8.20 -1.56
CA VAL A 119 -12.20 7.78 -1.99
C VAL A 119 -11.73 6.52 -1.26
N ILE A 120 -10.93 5.72 -1.94
CA ILE A 120 -10.12 4.67 -1.34
C ILE A 120 -8.66 5.12 -1.39
N THR A 121 -8.08 5.39 -0.22
CA THR A 121 -6.69 5.79 -0.08
C THR A 121 -5.84 4.57 0.29
N CYS A 122 -4.86 4.26 -0.55
CA CYS A 122 -3.96 3.14 -0.33
C CYS A 122 -2.58 3.62 0.14
N TYR A 123 -2.23 3.30 1.38
CA TYR A 123 -0.96 3.71 1.97
C TYR A 123 0.18 2.75 1.62
N CYS A 124 1.39 3.25 1.77
CA CYS A 124 2.60 2.47 1.67
C CYS A 124 2.78 1.61 2.93
N PRO A 125 3.01 0.28 2.81
CA PRO A 125 3.23 -0.59 3.97
C PRO A 125 4.41 -0.18 4.85
N LEU A 126 5.44 0.45 4.26
CA LEU A 126 6.61 0.96 4.99
C LEU A 126 6.35 2.30 5.71
N PHE A 127 5.31 3.04 5.29
CA PHE A 127 4.96 4.35 5.85
C PHE A 127 3.43 4.49 5.95
N PRO A 128 2.76 3.64 6.76
CA PRO A 128 1.31 3.43 6.71
C PRO A 128 0.48 4.65 7.14
N PHE A 129 1.11 5.63 7.79
CA PHE A 129 0.44 6.85 8.28
C PHE A 129 0.77 8.10 7.46
N GLU A 130 1.69 7.97 6.51
CA GLU A 130 2.44 9.11 5.99
C GLU A 130 2.46 9.19 4.46
N LYS A 131 2.58 8.04 3.80
CA LYS A 131 2.79 7.97 2.34
C LYS A 131 1.62 7.26 1.70
N ILE A 132 0.91 7.97 0.84
CA ILE A 132 -0.09 7.39 -0.06
C ILE A 132 0.67 6.85 -1.28
N ASP A 133 0.45 5.58 -1.63
CA ASP A 133 0.97 4.97 -2.86
C ASP A 133 -0.07 4.97 -3.99
N HIS A 134 -1.36 4.80 -3.65
CA HIS A 134 -2.46 4.79 -4.63
C HIS A 134 -3.72 5.47 -4.09
N LEU A 135 -4.55 5.97 -4.99
CA LEU A 135 -5.82 6.64 -4.68
C LEU A 135 -6.88 6.24 -5.72
N PHE A 136 -8.05 5.81 -5.29
CA PHE A 136 -9.16 5.44 -6.18
C PHE A 136 -10.41 6.23 -5.85
N ILE A 137 -11.18 6.58 -6.89
CA ILE A 137 -12.49 7.21 -6.81
C ILE A 137 -13.46 6.32 -7.59
N PRO A 138 -14.03 5.28 -6.96
CA PRO A 138 -14.77 4.24 -7.67
C PRO A 138 -15.98 4.76 -8.45
N ALA A 139 -16.70 5.75 -7.92
CA ALA A 139 -17.86 6.34 -8.59
C ALA A 139 -17.50 7.01 -9.93
N LEU A 140 -16.27 7.50 -10.08
CA LEU A 140 -15.75 8.09 -11.31
C LEU A 140 -14.98 7.10 -12.19
N LYS A 141 -14.76 5.87 -11.71
CA LYS A 141 -13.90 4.86 -12.32
C LYS A 141 -12.49 5.39 -12.61
N ILE A 142 -11.96 6.21 -11.71
CA ILE A 142 -10.60 6.79 -11.79
C ILE A 142 -9.71 6.25 -10.68
N GLY A 143 -8.49 5.87 -11.04
CA GLY A 143 -7.43 5.57 -10.08
C GLY A 143 -6.12 6.29 -10.40
N PHE A 144 -5.35 6.59 -9.37
CA PHE A 144 -3.98 7.10 -9.46
C PHE A 144 -3.07 6.14 -8.73
N MET A 145 -2.03 5.64 -9.42
CA MET A 145 -1.12 4.66 -8.86
C MET A 145 0.33 5.10 -9.03
N THR A 146 1.11 5.02 -7.96
CA THR A 146 2.56 5.25 -8.03
C THR A 146 3.25 4.06 -8.70
N SER A 147 4.21 4.37 -9.57
CA SER A 147 5.14 3.42 -10.17
C SER A 147 6.58 3.77 -9.74
N ASN A 148 7.31 2.79 -9.19
CA ASN A 148 8.70 2.88 -8.74
C ASN A 148 9.36 1.48 -8.72
N ASP A 149 10.51 1.32 -8.06
CA ASP A 149 11.24 0.05 -8.04
C ASP A 149 10.48 -1.09 -7.32
N PHE A 150 9.68 -0.75 -6.31
CA PHE A 150 8.94 -1.71 -5.47
C PHE A 150 7.48 -1.89 -5.93
N HIS A 151 6.96 -0.91 -6.65
CA HIS A 151 5.59 -0.84 -7.13
C HIS A 151 5.64 -0.67 -8.64
N LYS A 152 5.46 -1.74 -9.42
CA LYS A 152 5.43 -1.66 -10.90
C LYS A 152 4.10 -2.19 -11.43
N PRO A 153 3.01 -1.39 -11.36
CA PRO A 153 1.72 -1.80 -11.86
C PRO A 153 1.82 -2.30 -13.31
N GLN A 154 1.50 -3.58 -13.57
CA GLN A 154 1.42 -4.16 -14.91
C GLN A 154 0.05 -3.87 -15.53
N ILE A 155 -0.28 -2.60 -15.70
CA ILE A 155 -1.57 -2.14 -16.21
C ILE A 155 -1.37 -1.20 -17.41
N GLU A 156 -2.33 -1.17 -18.33
CA GLU A 156 -2.34 -0.19 -19.41
C GLU A 156 -2.70 1.20 -18.83
N PRO A 157 -1.80 2.19 -18.87
CA PRO A 157 -2.06 3.48 -18.27
C PRO A 157 -2.94 4.34 -19.19
N TYR A 158 -4.04 4.87 -18.66
CA TYR A 158 -4.77 5.95 -19.33
C TYR A 158 -3.86 7.18 -19.55
N LYS A 159 -2.98 7.46 -18.57
CA LYS A 159 -1.98 8.51 -18.68
C LYS A 159 -0.82 8.30 -17.72
N ILE A 160 0.40 8.60 -18.20
CA ILE A 160 1.60 8.60 -17.37
C ILE A 160 1.99 10.05 -16.99
N ILE A 161 2.12 10.30 -15.70
CA ILE A 161 2.60 11.54 -15.11
C ILE A 161 4.03 11.27 -14.61
N ARG A 162 5.02 11.88 -15.26
CA ARG A 162 6.43 11.65 -14.93
C ARG A 162 6.93 12.68 -13.93
N SER A 163 7.44 12.24 -12.78
CA SER A 163 7.88 13.12 -11.69
C SER A 163 9.01 14.07 -12.10
N ARG A 164 9.86 13.64 -13.05
CA ARG A 164 10.97 14.45 -13.61
C ARG A 164 10.58 15.86 -14.10
N ARG A 165 9.29 16.11 -14.39
CA ARG A 165 8.80 17.46 -14.77
C ARG A 165 8.73 18.43 -13.59
N PHE A 166 8.79 17.91 -12.37
CA PHE A 166 8.69 18.66 -11.12
C PHE A 166 10.00 18.68 -10.33
N THR A 167 11.01 17.94 -10.78
CA THR A 167 12.23 17.68 -10.02
C THR A 167 13.45 18.22 -10.76
N ASP A 168 14.35 18.86 -10.01
CA ASP A 168 15.64 19.33 -10.48
C ASP A 168 16.62 18.15 -10.56
N ALA A 169 17.00 17.79 -11.79
CA ALA A 169 17.87 16.66 -12.06
C ALA A 169 19.32 16.90 -11.59
N GLU A 170 19.82 18.14 -11.64
CA GLU A 170 21.20 18.45 -11.25
C GLU A 170 21.35 18.40 -9.72
N GLN A 171 20.36 18.89 -8.97
CA GLN A 171 20.33 18.73 -7.52
C GLN A 171 20.32 17.25 -7.11
N LEU A 172 19.49 16.41 -7.75
CA LEU A 172 19.51 14.96 -7.51
C LEU A 172 20.88 14.33 -7.85
N ARG A 173 21.51 14.78 -8.94
CA ARG A 173 22.79 14.25 -9.42
C ARG A 173 23.94 14.49 -8.44
N ALA A 174 23.88 15.58 -7.67
CA ALA A 174 24.82 15.87 -6.58
C ALA A 174 24.79 14.77 -5.50
N HIS A 175 23.62 14.18 -5.25
CA HIS A 175 23.41 13.14 -4.23
C HIS A 175 23.37 11.70 -4.79
N ARG A 176 23.66 11.49 -6.08
CA ARG A 176 23.49 10.20 -6.77
C ARG A 176 24.11 9.00 -6.05
N LYS A 177 25.29 9.17 -5.44
CA LYS A 177 26.00 8.08 -4.74
C LYS A 177 25.23 7.64 -3.49
N ARG A 178 24.73 8.60 -2.71
CA ARG A 178 23.93 8.35 -1.50
C ARG A 178 22.57 7.72 -1.86
N ILE A 179 21.90 8.27 -2.88
CA ILE A 179 20.64 7.70 -3.40
C ILE A 179 20.85 6.25 -3.86
N ALA A 180 21.90 5.97 -4.62
CA ALA A 180 22.20 4.62 -5.10
C ALA A 180 22.48 3.64 -3.95
N PHE A 181 23.27 4.08 -2.96
CA PHE A 181 23.52 3.30 -1.74
C PHE A 181 22.22 2.98 -1.00
N ASN A 182 21.42 3.99 -0.69
CA ASN A 182 20.16 3.83 0.04
C ASN A 182 19.20 2.89 -0.68
N ARG A 183 19.02 3.06 -2.00
CA ARG A 183 18.14 2.19 -2.81
C ARG A 183 18.59 0.74 -2.78
N LYS A 184 19.89 0.50 -3.00
CA LYS A 184 20.44 -0.87 -2.98
C LYS A 184 20.28 -1.51 -1.60
N ALA A 185 20.63 -0.79 -0.54
CA ALA A 185 20.51 -1.29 0.82
C ALA A 185 19.05 -1.54 1.21
N ALA A 186 18.12 -0.63 0.87
CA ALA A 186 16.69 -0.80 1.15
C ALA A 186 16.10 -2.03 0.43
N ALA A 187 16.47 -2.26 -0.84
CA ALA A 187 16.07 -3.45 -1.57
C ALA A 187 16.54 -4.73 -0.88
N GLN A 188 17.80 -4.76 -0.41
CA GLN A 188 18.32 -5.90 0.36
C GLN A 188 17.57 -6.10 1.67
N MET A 189 17.23 -5.03 2.40
CA MET A 189 16.47 -5.14 3.65
C MET A 189 15.05 -5.71 3.40
N ILE A 190 14.37 -5.26 2.35
CA ILE A 190 13.03 -5.79 1.95
C ILE A 190 13.12 -7.25 1.53
N GLU A 191 14.17 -7.64 0.80
CA GLU A 191 14.42 -9.04 0.44
C GLU A 191 14.62 -9.91 1.68
N GLN A 192 15.41 -9.46 2.66
CA GLN A 192 15.61 -10.19 3.93
C GLN A 192 14.33 -10.29 4.75
N ALA A 193 13.53 -9.23 4.82
CA ALA A 193 12.21 -9.27 5.44
C ALA A 193 11.31 -10.35 4.80
N SER A 194 11.30 -10.41 3.46
CA SER A 194 10.53 -11.42 2.71
C SER A 194 11.00 -12.85 3.01
N LYS A 195 12.32 -13.07 3.11
CA LYS A 195 12.90 -14.38 3.48
C LYS A 195 12.51 -14.79 4.90
N LEU A 196 12.52 -13.87 5.85
CA LEU A 196 12.08 -14.13 7.23
C LEU A 196 10.59 -14.47 7.30
N LEU A 197 9.75 -13.81 6.49
CA LEU A 197 8.33 -14.18 6.36
C LEU A 197 8.14 -15.57 5.74
N ALA A 198 9.00 -15.97 4.79
CA ALA A 198 9.00 -17.32 4.23
C ALA A 198 9.40 -18.37 5.27
N GLU A 199 10.41 -18.09 6.09
CA GLU A 199 10.77 -18.97 7.20
C GLU A 199 9.64 -19.06 8.23
N ALA A 200 9.06 -17.91 8.63
CA ALA A 200 7.92 -17.86 9.54
C ALA A 200 6.76 -18.72 9.04
N LYS A 201 6.42 -18.61 7.74
CA LYS A 201 5.38 -19.44 7.12
C LYS A 201 5.75 -20.92 7.19
N ARG A 202 6.97 -21.33 6.83
CA ARG A 202 7.39 -22.73 6.88
C ARG A 202 7.29 -23.31 8.29
N LEU A 203 7.71 -22.54 9.30
CA LEU A 203 7.60 -22.93 10.71
C LEU A 203 6.15 -23.00 11.18
N HIS A 204 5.30 -22.09 10.69
CA HIS A 204 3.87 -22.11 10.95
C HIS A 204 3.21 -23.35 10.35
N ASP A 205 3.50 -23.66 9.07
CA ASP A 205 2.97 -24.85 8.39
C ASP A 205 3.39 -26.14 9.13
N GLN A 206 4.64 -26.20 9.64
CA GLN A 206 5.11 -27.31 10.49
C GLN A 206 4.36 -27.36 11.82
N LEU A 207 4.09 -26.21 12.44
CA LEU A 207 3.33 -26.17 13.69
C LEU A 207 1.87 -26.64 13.49
N GLU A 208 1.27 -26.26 12.36
CA GLU A 208 -0.08 -26.63 11.97
C GLU A 208 -0.24 -28.15 11.76
N GLU A 209 0.79 -28.83 11.26
CA GLU A 209 0.79 -30.29 11.09
C GLU A 209 0.54 -31.02 12.42
N TYR A 210 1.18 -30.58 13.52
CA TYR A 210 0.92 -31.14 14.84
C TYR A 210 -0.52 -30.88 15.31
N TYR A 211 -1.01 -29.65 15.13
CA TYR A 211 -2.39 -29.31 15.53
C TYR A 211 -3.42 -30.11 14.74
N ARG A 212 -3.24 -30.23 13.42
CA ARG A 212 -4.12 -31.01 12.55
C ARG A 212 -4.17 -32.47 12.99
N SER A 213 -3.04 -33.06 13.33
CA SER A 213 -2.98 -34.46 13.78
C SER A 213 -3.66 -34.69 15.14
N ALA A 214 -3.71 -33.66 15.98
CA ALA A 214 -4.30 -33.73 17.32
C ALA A 214 -5.74 -33.18 17.41
N MET A 215 -6.28 -32.63 16.31
CA MET A 215 -7.58 -31.95 16.31
C MET A 215 -8.72 -32.92 15.99
N ASP A 216 -9.73 -32.93 16.88
CA ASP A 216 -11.03 -33.53 16.60
C ASP A 216 -11.89 -32.54 15.80
N PHE A 217 -11.83 -32.68 14.47
CA PHE A 217 -12.54 -31.81 13.54
C PHE A 217 -14.07 -31.95 13.66
N GLU A 218 -14.59 -33.14 13.94
CA GLU A 218 -16.03 -33.35 14.08
C GLU A 218 -16.59 -32.58 15.28
N LYS A 219 -15.84 -32.58 16.39
CA LYS A 219 -16.21 -31.81 17.59
C LYS A 219 -16.07 -30.32 17.35
N ALA A 220 -15.02 -29.87 16.67
CA ALA A 220 -14.85 -28.46 16.30
C ALA A 220 -16.04 -27.97 15.45
N ASP A 221 -16.42 -28.77 14.44
CA ASP A 221 -17.57 -28.49 13.58
C ASP A 221 -18.88 -28.50 14.36
N SER A 222 -19.04 -29.41 15.32
CA SER A 222 -20.22 -29.43 16.19
C SER A 222 -20.34 -28.16 17.02
N VAL A 223 -19.25 -27.67 17.62
CA VAL A 223 -19.24 -26.40 18.36
C VAL A 223 -19.56 -25.24 17.44
N CYS A 224 -19.00 -25.22 16.22
CA CYS A 224 -19.29 -24.21 15.21
C CYS A 224 -20.79 -24.17 14.87
N ARG A 225 -21.41 -25.33 14.59
CA ARG A 225 -22.86 -25.44 14.32
C ARG A 225 -23.70 -24.92 15.49
N THR A 226 -23.36 -25.28 16.72
CA THR A 226 -24.08 -24.78 17.91
C THR A 226 -23.97 -23.26 18.04
N LEU A 227 -22.80 -22.68 17.76
CA LEU A 227 -22.63 -21.23 17.76
C LEU A 227 -23.46 -20.55 16.67
N LEU A 228 -23.45 -21.09 15.45
CA LEU A 228 -24.25 -20.57 14.34
C LEU A 228 -25.76 -20.57 14.68
N GLN A 229 -26.27 -21.67 15.23
CA GLN A 229 -27.68 -21.75 15.68
C GLN A 229 -28.02 -20.69 16.74
N LYS A 230 -27.10 -20.40 17.67
CA LYS A 230 -27.30 -19.32 18.65
C LYS A 230 -27.36 -17.94 17.98
N TYR A 231 -26.48 -17.68 17.01
CA TYR A 231 -26.51 -16.44 16.25
C TYR A 231 -27.79 -16.29 15.44
N GLU A 232 -28.23 -17.35 14.74
CA GLU A 232 -29.51 -17.37 14.01
C GLU A 232 -30.69 -17.11 14.95
N HIS A 233 -30.69 -17.70 16.15
CA HIS A 233 -31.71 -17.41 17.15
C HIS A 233 -31.71 -15.93 17.57
N ILE A 234 -30.53 -15.33 17.80
CA ILE A 234 -30.42 -13.90 18.15
C ILE A 234 -30.92 -13.02 17.01
N LEU A 235 -30.48 -13.28 15.77
CA LEU A 235 -30.91 -12.53 14.58
C LEU A 235 -32.42 -12.60 14.40
N SER A 236 -33.01 -13.80 14.49
CA SER A 236 -34.46 -13.99 14.37
C SER A 236 -35.28 -13.34 15.49
N ARG A 237 -34.74 -13.33 16.73
CA ARG A 237 -35.45 -12.80 17.92
C ARG A 237 -35.35 -11.28 18.05
N TYR A 238 -34.26 -10.68 17.57
CA TYR A 238 -33.98 -9.26 17.75
C TYR A 238 -33.95 -8.44 16.44
N GLY A 239 -34.18 -9.07 15.28
CA GLY A 239 -34.45 -8.38 14.02
C GLY A 239 -33.30 -7.53 13.49
N LEU A 240 -32.08 -8.07 13.50
CA LEU A 240 -30.91 -7.48 12.83
C LEU A 240 -30.77 -7.99 11.40
#